data_AF-A0ABD0R086-F1
#
_entry.id   AF-A0ABD0R086-F1
#
_cell.length_a   1.000
_cell.length_b   1.000
_cell.length_c   1.000
_cell.angle_alpha   90.00
_cell.angle_beta   90.00
_cell.angle_gamma   90.00
#
_symmetry.space_group_name_H-M   'P 1'
#
loop_
_entity.id
_entity.type
_entity.pdbx_description
1 polymer ?
#
loop_
_entity_poly.entity_id
_entity_poly.type
_entity_poly.pdbx_seq_one_letter_code
_entity_poly.pdbx_strand_id
1 'polypeptide(L)' 'YLNYEDTKFSKSRGVGVFGDMAKDTGIPSDVWRFYLLYLRPEGQDSAFSWSDMALKNNSELLNNLGNFIN' A
#
# COMPACT_ATOMS: atom_id res chain seq x y z
N TYR A 1 -9.85 6.28 -9.16
CA TYR A 1 -9.83 6.47 -7.70
C TYR A 1 -9.08 5.33 -7.02
N LEU A 2 -8.52 5.58 -5.85
CA LEU A 2 -7.98 4.54 -4.97
C LEU A 2 -9.01 4.26 -3.87
N ASN A 3 -9.60 3.07 -3.90
CA ASN A 3 -10.48 2.53 -2.86
C ASN A 3 -9.65 1.86 -1.77
N TYR A 4 -10.28 1.52 -0.64
CA TYR A 4 -9.65 0.84 0.49
C TYR A 4 -10.39 -0.47 0.75
N GLU A 5 -9.73 -1.59 0.50
CA GLU A 5 -10.33 -2.92 0.42
C GLU A 5 -11.59 -2.86 -0.48
N ASP A 6 -12.71 -3.42 -0.03
CA ASP A 6 -13.98 -3.43 -0.76
C ASP A 6 -14.80 -2.12 -0.64
N THR A 7 -14.22 -1.04 -0.09
CA THR A 7 -14.98 0.18 0.24
C THR A 7 -14.20 1.47 0.00
N LYS A 8 -14.81 2.61 0.32
CA LYS A 8 -14.19 3.94 0.24
C LYS A 8 -13.63 4.35 1.60
N PHE A 9 -12.52 5.08 1.59
CA PHE A 9 -12.00 5.77 2.77
C PHE A 9 -13.11 6.60 3.45
N SER A 10 -13.19 6.53 4.77
CA SER A 10 -14.20 7.24 5.56
C SER A 10 -13.66 7.61 6.94
N LYS A 11 -13.41 8.91 7.15
CA LYS A 11 -12.98 9.43 8.46
C LYS A 11 -14.04 9.23 9.54
N SER A 12 -15.31 9.50 9.23
CA SER A 12 -16.41 9.37 10.19
C SER A 12 -16.68 7.92 10.61
N ARG A 13 -16.36 6.94 9.76
CA ARG A 13 -16.48 5.50 10.08
C ARG A 13 -15.16 4.85 10.49
N GLY A 14 -14.05 5.59 10.52
CA GLY A 14 -12.73 5.05 10.84
C GLY A 14 -12.23 4.00 9.83
N VAL A 15 -12.62 4.11 8.56
CA VAL A 15 -12.25 3.15 7.52
C VAL A 15 -11.14 3.71 6.64
N GLY A 16 -10.00 3.03 6.63
CA GLY A 16 -8.83 3.38 5.83
C GLY A 16 -7.68 3.94 6.65
N VAL A 17 -6.48 3.87 6.08
CA VAL A 17 -5.26 4.49 6.65
C VAL A 17 -5.14 5.90 6.11
N PHE A 18 -5.09 6.88 7.01
CA PHE A 18 -4.89 8.29 6.67
C PHE A 18 -3.42 8.69 6.87
N GLY A 19 -2.99 9.76 6.20
CA GLY A 19 -1.57 10.14 6.15
C GLY A 19 -0.92 10.40 7.52
N ASP A 20 -1.70 10.86 8.49
CA ASP A 20 -1.29 11.03 9.88
C ASP A 20 -1.15 9.71 10.65
N MET A 21 -1.89 8.67 10.24
CA MET A 21 -1.86 7.34 10.86
C MET A 21 -0.76 6.44 10.28
N ALA A 22 -0.33 6.68 9.04
CA ALA A 22 0.65 5.83 8.36
C ALA A 22 1.96 5.67 9.15
N LYS A 23 2.41 6.75 9.82
CA LYS A 23 3.63 6.74 10.66
C LYS A 23 3.52 5.79 11.86
N ASP A 24 2.31 5.58 12.37
CA ASP A 24 2.06 4.79 13.59
C ASP A 24 1.99 3.29 13.28
N THR A 25 1.98 2.90 12.01
CA THR A 25 1.94 1.49 11.56
C THR A 25 3.28 0.77 11.69
N GLY A 26 4.39 1.50 11.89
CA GLY A 26 5.74 0.95 11.87
C GLY A 26 6.26 0.53 10.49
N ILE A 27 5.45 0.69 9.44
CA ILE A 27 5.84 0.39 8.06
C ILE A 27 6.65 1.58 7.51
N PRO A 28 7.86 1.35 6.96
CA PRO A 28 8.67 2.43 6.38
C PRO A 28 7.93 3.18 5.25
N SER A 29 8.15 4.48 5.15
CA SER A 29 7.51 5.34 4.14
C SER A 29 7.72 4.82 2.72
N ASP A 30 8.87 4.23 2.43
CA ASP A 30 9.21 3.77 1.09
C ASP A 30 8.42 2.53 0.67
N VAL A 31 8.01 1.69 1.62
CA VAL A 31 7.11 0.55 1.35
C VAL A 31 5.72 1.08 0.95
N TRP A 32 5.23 2.12 1.64
CA TRP A 32 4.00 2.81 1.25
C TRP A 32 4.11 3.42 -0.14
N ARG A 33 5.21 4.13 -0.42
CA ARG A 33 5.44 4.76 -1.73
C ARG A 33 5.48 3.72 -2.85
N PHE A 34 6.24 2.65 -2.65
CA PHE A 34 6.33 1.54 -3.59
C PHE A 34 4.95 0.99 -3.90
N TYR A 35 4.18 0.61 -2.88
CA TYR A 35 2.91 -0.07 -3.08
C TYR A 35 1.83 0.85 -3.67
N LEU A 36 1.73 2.09 -3.21
CA LEU A 36 0.76 3.06 -3.75
C LEU A 36 1.07 3.46 -5.19
N LEU A 37 2.35 3.48 -5.59
CA LEU A 37 2.73 3.70 -6.98
C LEU A 37 2.53 2.45 -7.83
N TYR A 38 2.76 1.26 -7.28
CA TYR A 38 2.47 -0.01 -7.94
C TYR A 38 0.97 -0.14 -8.27
N LEU A 39 0.10 0.31 -7.35
CA LEU A 39 -1.35 0.35 -7.53
C LEU A 39 -1.88 1.69 -8.08
N ARG A 40 -1.04 2.51 -8.70
CA ARG A 40 -1.47 3.83 -9.19
C ARG A 40 -2.65 3.65 -10.17
N PRO A 41 -3.84 4.24 -9.89
CA PRO A 41 -4.98 4.10 -10.79
C PRO A 41 -4.80 5.00 -12.01
N GLU A 42 -4.34 4.42 -13.14
CA GLU A 42 -4.05 5.17 -14.37
C GLU A 42 -5.20 5.15 -15.38
N GLY A 43 -5.78 3.97 -15.64
CA GLY A 43 -6.90 3.80 -16.57
C GLY A 43 -8.23 3.44 -15.90
N GLN A 44 -8.16 2.84 -14.72
CA GLN A 44 -9.33 2.39 -13.95
C GLN A 44 -9.07 2.53 -12.45
N ASP A 45 -10.13 2.38 -11.66
CA ASP A 45 -10.04 2.39 -10.21
C ASP A 45 -9.20 1.20 -9.70
N SER A 46 -8.48 1.45 -8.61
CA SER A 46 -7.67 0.45 -7.89
C SER A 46 -8.12 0.39 -6.43
N ALA A 47 -7.83 -0.71 -5.74
CA ALA A 47 -8.14 -0.87 -4.33
C ALA A 47 -6.87 -1.21 -3.56
N PHE A 48 -6.61 -0.48 -2.49
CA PHE A 48 -5.57 -0.84 -1.53
C PHE A 48 -6.00 -2.12 -0.80
N SER A 49 -5.11 -3.11 -0.70
CA SER A 49 -5.34 -4.29 0.14
C SER A 49 -4.12 -4.64 0.97
N TRP A 50 -4.33 -4.95 2.26
CA TRP A 50 -3.23 -5.33 3.15
C TRP A 50 -2.54 -6.62 2.75
N SER A 51 -3.32 -7.61 2.30
CA SER A 51 -2.78 -8.91 1.89
C SER A 51 -1.89 -8.76 0.65
N ASP A 52 -2.32 -7.96 -0.32
CA ASP A 52 -1.55 -7.69 -1.53
C ASP A 52 -0.32 -6.81 -1.24
N MET A 53 -0.43 -5.81 -0.34
CA MET A 53 0.73 -5.04 0.12
C MET A 53 1.83 -5.93 0.71
N ALA A 54 1.45 -6.87 1.59
CA ALA A 54 2.40 -7.81 2.20
C ALA A 54 3.03 -8.74 1.15
N LEU A 55 2.23 -9.25 0.21
CA LEU A 55 2.71 -10.10 -0.88
C LEU A 55 3.70 -9.36 -1.77
N LYS A 56 3.39 -8.14 -2.23
CA LYS A 56 4.26 -7.34 -3.11
C LYS A 56 5.54 -6.90 -2.43
N ASN A 57 5.48 -6.55 -1.14
CA ASN A 57 6.68 -6.26 -0.37
C ASN A 57 7.62 -7.49 -0.33
N ASN A 58 7.08 -8.68 -0.07
CA ASN A 58 7.90 -9.88 0.04
C ASN A 58 8.42 -10.36 -1.34
N SER A 59 7.59 -10.31 -2.39
CA SER A 59 8.00 -10.79 -3.71
C SER A 59 8.91 -9.83 -4.46
N GLU A 60 8.62 -8.52 -4.45
CA GLU A 60 9.33 -7.54 -5.26
C GLU A 60 10.47 -6.87 -4.50
N LEU A 61 10.23 -6.44 -3.25
CA LEU A 61 11.25 -5.73 -2.50
C LEU A 61 12.23 -6.70 -1.85
N LEU A 62 11.76 -7.73 -1.16
CA LEU A 62 12.65 -8.66 -0.45
C LEU A 62 13.27 -9.68 -1.41
N ASN A 63 12.45 -10.41 -2.15
CA ASN A 63 12.94 -11.54 -2.96
C ASN A 63 13.59 -11.16 -4.30
N ASN A 64 13.42 -9.92 -4.77
CA ASN A 64 13.96 -9.48 -6.07
C ASN A 64 14.97 -8.35 -5.88
N LEU A 65 14.51 -7.11 -5.60
CA LEU A 65 15.40 -5.97 -5.49
C LEU A 65 16.42 -6.12 -4.35
N GLY A 66 15.96 -6.57 -3.17
CA GLY A 66 16.81 -6.81 -2.01
C GLY A 66 17.83 -7.92 -2.26
N ASN A 67 17.42 -9.03 -2.87
CA ASN A 67 18.32 -10.12 -3.24
C ASN A 67 19.35 -9.74 -4.32
N PHE A 68 19.04 -8.81 -5.21
CA PHE A 68 19.98 -8.36 -6.23
C PHE A 68 21.06 -7.42 -5.67
N ILE A 69 20.72 -6.61 -4.67
CA ILE A 69 21.62 -5.62 -4.07
C ILE A 69 22.49 -6.24 -2.95
N ASN A 70 21.95 -7.20 -2.19
CA ASN A 70 22.65 -7.88 -1.09
C ASN A 70 23.71 -8.86 -1.60
#